data_AF-A0A941CFQ3-F1
#
_entry.id   AF-A0A941CFQ3-F1
#
_cell.length_a   1.000
_cell.length_b   1.000
_cell.length_c   1.000
_cell.angle_alpha   90.00
_cell.angle_beta   90.00
_cell.angle_gamma   90.00
#
_symmetry.space_group_name_H-M   'P 1'
#
loop_
_entity.id
_entity.type
_entity.pdbx_description
1 polymer ?
#
loop_
_entity_poly.entity_id
_entity_poly.type
_entity_poly.pdbx_seq_one_letter_code
_entity_poly.pdbx_strand_id
1 'polypeptide(L)' 'MAECLIDPKELNNIKIEFINSEFVVTLVDQTHIELLKGYGNTVISAINDLHQNLI' A
#
# COMPACT_ATOMS: atom_id res chain seq x y z
N MET A 1 -6.96 23.89 -1.65
CA MET A 1 -6.66 22.53 -2.15
C MET A 1 -7.03 21.58 -1.04
N ALA A 2 -7.88 20.58 -1.28
CA ALA A 2 -8.22 19.62 -0.24
C ALA A 2 -7.02 18.69 -0.03
N GLU A 3 -6.29 18.88 1.07
CA GLU A 3 -5.29 17.93 1.52
C GLU A 3 -6.03 16.69 2.02
N CYS A 4 -5.98 15.60 1.26
CA CYS A 4 -6.57 14.34 1.66
C CYS A 4 -5.67 13.71 2.73
N LEU A 5 -5.97 14.01 4.00
CA LEU A 5 -5.31 13.46 5.18
C LEU A 5 -5.92 12.09 5.50
N ILE A 6 -5.64 11.08 4.67
CA ILE A 6 -6.01 9.71 5.01
C ILE A 6 -4.98 9.21 6.02
N ASP A 7 -5.43 8.91 7.25
CA ASP A 7 -4.57 8.21 8.20
C ASP A 7 -4.39 6.77 7.70
N PRO A 8 -3.16 6.29 7.50
CA PRO A 8 -2.93 4.94 6.98
C PRO A 8 -3.51 3.84 7.88
N LYS A 9 -3.85 4.13 9.15
CA LYS A 9 -4.55 3.19 10.03
C LYS A 9 -6.02 2.98 9.66
N GLU A 10 -6.63 3.90 8.90
CA GLU A 10 -8.01 3.75 8.44
C GLU A 10 -8.12 2.86 7.19
N LEU A 11 -6.99 2.47 6.60
CA LEU A 11 -6.94 1.61 5.44
C LEU A 11 -7.02 0.13 5.86
N ASN A 12 -8.24 -0.36 6.10
CA ASN A 12 -8.47 -1.75 6.53
C ASN A 12 -7.98 -2.81 5.52
N ASN A 13 -7.84 -2.44 4.25
CA ASN A 13 -7.46 -3.34 3.16
C ASN A 13 -6.03 -3.10 2.66
N ILE A 14 -5.25 -2.23 3.31
CA ILE A 14 -3.87 -1.97 2.91
C ILE A 14 -2.95 -2.23 4.10
N LYS A 15 -2.00 -3.14 3.89
CA LYS A 15 -0.92 -3.43 4.81
C LYS A 15 0.35 -2.75 4.30
N ILE A 16 1.05 -2.01 5.16
CA ILE A 16 2.30 -1.34 4.81
C ILE A 16 3.40 -1.92 5.70
N GLU A 17 4.45 -2.44 5.07
CA GLU A 17 5.59 -3.05 5.75
C GLU A 17 6.89 -2.42 5.24
N PHE A 18 7.91 -2.38 6.09
CA PHE A 18 9.26 -1.98 5.69
C PHE A 18 10.17 -3.18 5.80
N ILE A 19 10.59 -3.73 4.65
CA ILE A 19 11.33 -4.99 4.55
C ILE A 19 12.52 -4.76 3.60
N ASN A 20 13.71 -5.23 3.98
CA ASN A 20 14.92 -5.13 3.13
C ASN A 20 15.26 -3.71 2.65
N SER A 21 15.02 -2.69 3.48
CA SER A 21 15.18 -1.26 3.14
C SER A 21 14.21 -0.72 2.09
N GLU A 22 13.08 -1.39 1.88
CA GLU A 22 12.04 -0.99 0.93
C GLU A 22 10.66 -0.99 1.60
N PHE A 23 9.77 -0.11 1.16
CA PHE A 23 8.36 -0.14 1.55
C PHE A 23 7.61 -1.12 0.66
N VAL A 24 6.91 -2.05 1.30
CA VAL A 24 6.02 -3.02 0.68
C VAL A 24 4.61 -2.67 1.08
N VAL A 25 3.78 -2.35 0.11
CA VAL A 25 2.35 -2.07 0.29
C VAL A 25 1.60 -3.28 -0.26
N THR A 26 0.80 -3.92 0.56
CA THR A 26 0.02 -5.10 0.18
C THR A 26 -1.46 -4.79 0.25
N LEU A 27 -2.18 -5.01 -0.84
CA LEU A 27 -3.64 -5.02 -0.85
C LEU A 27 -4.13 -6.35 -0.29
N VAL A 28 -4.94 -6.29 0.76
CA VAL A 28 -5.53 -7.46 1.41
C VAL A 28 -7.05 -7.45 1.28
N ASP A 29 -7.61 -8.61 0.97
CA ASP A 29 -9.07 -8.79 0.94
C ASP A 29 -9.67 -8.77 2.37
N GLN A 30 -11.00 -8.76 2.48
CA GLN A 30 -11.73 -8.89 3.75
C GLN A 30 -11.34 -10.16 4.53
N THR A 31 -10.88 -11.20 3.84
CA THR A 31 -10.36 -12.43 4.46
C THR A 31 -8.86 -12.38 4.78
N HIS A 32 -8.22 -11.21 4.73
CA HIS A 32 -6.78 -11.01 4.93
C HIS A 32 -5.88 -11.78 3.95
N ILE A 33 -6.40 -12.14 2.77
CA ILE A 33 -5.62 -12.74 1.70
C ILE A 33 -4.88 -11.63 0.96
N GLU A 34 -3.56 -11.79 0.79
CA GLU A 34 -2.73 -10.87 0.01
C GLU A 34 -3.09 -11.01 -1.48
N LEU A 35 -3.70 -9.98 -2.04
CA LEU A 35 -4.11 -9.94 -3.44
C LEU A 35 -2.97 -9.45 -4.33
N LEU A 36 -2.31 -8.38 -3.89
CA LEU A 36 -1.36 -7.65 -4.71
C LEU A 36 -0.34 -6.94 -3.82
N LYS A 37 0.88 -6.76 -4.34
CA LYS A 37 1.96 -6.05 -3.67
C LYS A 37 2.48 -4.95 -4.57
N GLY A 38 2.82 -3.83 -3.95
CA GLY A 38 3.53 -2.73 -4.55
C GLY A 38 4.79 -2.43 -3.77
N TYR A 39 5.83 -2.03 -4.48
CA TYR A 39 7.18 -1.90 -3.94
C TYR A 39 7.71 -0.48 -4.17
N GLY A 40 8.52 0.02 -3.24
CA GLY A 40 9.27 1.24 -3.50
C GLY A 40 10.00 1.83 -2.29
N ASN A 41 10.86 2.80 -2.58
CA ASN A 41 11.72 3.44 -1.58
C ASN A 41 10.96 4.38 -0.63
N THR A 42 9.71 4.72 -0.94
CA THR A 42 8.77 5.46 -0.09
C THR A 42 7.40 4.79 -0.10
N VAL A 43 6.59 5.03 0.94
CA VAL A 43 5.19 4.57 0.98
C VAL A 43 4.42 5.02 -0.27
N ILE A 44 4.64 6.27 -0.72
CA ILE A 44 3.97 6.83 -1.91
C ILE A 44 4.35 6.04 -3.17
N SER A 45 5.65 5.77 -3.37
CA SER A 45 6.08 4.97 -4.52
C SER A 45 5.52 3.56 -4.51
N ALA A 46 5.46 2.92 -3.33
CA ALA A 46 4.91 1.57 -3.20
C ALA A 46 3.39 1.53 -3.44
N ILE A 47 2.64 2.56 -3.04
CA ILE A 47 1.21 2.71 -3.38
C ILE A 47 1.03 2.90 -4.88
N ASN A 48 1.86 3.74 -5.51
CA ASN A 48 1.78 3.97 -6.95
C ASN A 48 2.11 2.69 -7.74
N ASP A 49 3.10 1.92 -7.31
CA ASP A 49 3.44 0.63 -7.88
C ASP A 49 2.31 -0.40 -7.71
N LEU A 50 1.72 -0.48 -6.51
CA LEU A 50 0.52 -1.29 -6.26
C LEU A 50 -0.61 -0.92 -7.24
N HIS A 51 -0.83 0.38 -7.46
CA HIS A 51 -1.89 0.84 -8.37
C HIS A 51 -1.60 0.51 -9.84
N GLN A 52 -0.34 0.59 -10.28
CA GLN A 52 0.04 0.14 -11.62
C GLN A 52 -0.17 -1.37 -11.80
N ASN A 53 0.08 -2.16 -10.76
CA ASN A 53 -0.11 -3.61 -10.78
C ASN A 53 -1.60 -4.03 -10.80
N LEU A 54 -2.55 -3.11 -10.60
CA LEU A 54 -4.00 -3.38 -10.70
C LEU A 54 -4.56 -3.29 -12.13
N ILE A 55 -3.82 -2.67 -13.07
CA ILE A 55 -4.26 -2.35 -14.45
C ILE A 55 -3.88 -3.46 -15.43
#